data_AF-A0A0D2TKW8-F1
#
_entry.id   AF-A0A0D2TKW8-F1
#
_cell.length_a   1.000
_cell.length_b   1.000
_cell.length_c   1.000
_cell.angle_alpha   90.00
_cell.angle_beta   90.00
_cell.angle_gamma   90.00
#
_symmetry.space_group_name_H-M   'P 1'
#
loop_
_entity.id
_entity.type
_entity.pdbx_description
1 polymer ?
#
loop_
_entity_poly.entity_id
_entity_poly.type
_entity_poly.pdbx_seq_one_letter_code
_entity_poly.pdbx_strand_id
1 'polypeptide(L)'
;MNVIKALHEIAAELGKKDWNFSENPCNNKSSWFTPPPTHGSQAINNSTVTCNCSFTNGECHIVVIYLVGQDLDGVLPPSLSKLLYIKTVTP
;
A
#
# COMPACT_ATOMS: atom_id res chain seq x y z
N MET A 1 7.42 -9.63 -13.63
CA MET A 1 7.80 -8.98 -12.35
C MET A 1 6.64 -9.19 -11.38
N ASN A 2 6.89 -9.58 -10.13
CA ASN A 2 5.83 -9.94 -9.17
C ASN A 2 5.53 -8.75 -8.24
N VAL A 3 4.30 -8.23 -8.26
CA VAL A 3 3.84 -7.09 -7.45
C VAL A 3 4.10 -7.30 -5.96
N ILE A 4 3.88 -8.52 -5.47
CA ILE A 4 4.11 -8.88 -4.06
C ILE A 4 5.59 -8.73 -3.68
N LYS A 5 6.51 -9.04 -4.60
CA LYS A 5 7.94 -8.84 -4.36
C LYS A 5 8.29 -7.36 -4.21
N ALA A 6 7.71 -6.49 -5.03
CA ALA A 6 7.91 -5.04 -4.90
C ALA A 6 7.39 -4.52 -3.55
N LEU A 7 6.21 -4.99 -3.10
CA LEU A 7 5.68 -4.63 -1.78
C LEU A 7 6.58 -5.10 -0.62
N HIS A 8 7.20 -6.27 -0.74
CA HIS A 8 8.18 -6.75 0.26
C HIS A 8 9.40 -5.84 0.36
N GLU A 9 9.92 -5.40 -0.80
CA GLU A 9 11.07 -4.49 -0.84
C GLU A 9 10.71 -3.11 -0.28
N ILE A 10 9.56 -2.55 -0.65
CA ILE A 10 9.03 -1.30 -0.09
C ILE A 10 8.93 -1.39 1.44
N ALA A 11 8.36 -2.48 1.95
CA ALA A 11 8.22 -2.67 3.38
C ALA A 11 9.57 -2.76 4.09
N ALA A 12 10.54 -3.48 3.51
CA ALA A 12 11.89 -3.56 4.06
C ALA A 12 12.62 -2.22 4.04
N GLU A 13 12.50 -1.44 2.95
CA GLU A 13 13.10 -0.12 2.79
C GLU A 13 12.51 0.93 3.76
N LEU A 14 11.23 0.76 4.14
CA LEU A 14 10.51 1.64 5.08
C LEU A 14 10.46 1.13 6.52
N GLY A 15 11.09 -0.01 6.83
CA GLY A 15 10.96 -0.66 8.14
C GLY A 15 9.54 -1.10 8.51
N LYS A 16 8.63 -1.21 7.54
CA LYS A 16 7.22 -1.58 7.74
C LYS A 16 7.07 -3.08 8.00
N LYS A 17 6.39 -3.45 9.09
CA LYS A 17 6.34 -4.84 9.60
C LYS A 17 4.94 -5.43 9.72
N ASP A 18 3.91 -4.61 9.57
CA ASP A 18 2.52 -4.92 9.84
C ASP A 18 1.72 -5.38 8.61
N TRP A 19 2.30 -5.38 7.41
CA TRP A 19 1.67 -5.95 6.21
C TRP A 19 1.70 -7.49 6.20
N ASN A 20 0.53 -8.09 6.02
CA ASN A 20 0.35 -9.53 5.82
C ASN A 20 0.42 -9.89 4.33
N PHE A 21 1.60 -10.34 3.89
CA PHE A 21 1.86 -10.76 2.51
C PHE A 21 1.20 -12.09 2.10
N SER A 22 0.56 -12.80 3.04
CA SER A 22 -0.25 -13.98 2.72
C SER A 22 -1.64 -13.61 2.18
N GLU A 23 -2.01 -12.33 2.28
CA GLU A 23 -3.30 -11.83 1.84
C GLU A 23 -3.18 -10.96 0.58
N ASN A 24 -4.29 -10.87 -0.17
CA ASN A 24 -4.34 -10.06 -1.37
C ASN A 24 -4.42 -8.56 -1.01
N PRO A 25 -3.45 -7.72 -1.39
CA PRO A 25 -3.44 -6.29 -1.09
C PRO A 25 -4.58 -5.50 -1.76
N CYS A 26 -5.24 -6.08 -2.77
CA CYS A 26 -6.31 -5.44 -3.51
C CYS A 26 -7.72 -5.76 -2.99
N ASN A 27 -7.86 -6.48 -1.87
CA ASN A 27 -9.17 -6.87 -1.34
C ASN A 27 -9.81 -5.79 -0.44
N ASN A 28 -9.13 -4.64 -0.22
CA ASN A 28 -9.52 -3.56 0.70
C ASN A 28 -9.85 -4.06 2.12
N LYS A 29 -9.15 -5.09 2.58
CA LYS A 29 -9.32 -5.69 3.90
C LYS A 29 -7.95 -5.85 4.57
N SER A 30 -8.00 -6.25 5.84
CA SER A 30 -6.85 -6.63 6.67
C SER A 30 -5.76 -5.56 6.82
N SER A 31 -4.50 -5.99 6.93
CA SER A 31 -3.33 -5.14 7.16
C SER A 31 -3.06 -4.12 6.04
N TRP A 32 -3.66 -4.32 4.88
CA TRP A 32 -3.45 -3.49 3.69
C TRP A 32 -4.33 -2.25 3.66
N PHE A 33 -5.30 -2.13 4.56
CA PHE A 33 -6.31 -1.09 4.54
C PHE A 33 -6.57 -0.56 5.95
N THR A 34 -6.51 0.76 6.11
CA THR A 34 -6.98 1.41 7.33
C THR A 34 -8.42 1.86 7.10
N PRO A 35 -9.39 1.34 7.85
CA PRO A 35 -10.78 1.76 7.71
C PRO A 35 -10.94 3.23 8.05
N PRO A 36 -11.91 3.93 7.42
CA PRO A 36 -12.22 5.31 7.78
C PRO A 36 -12.55 5.40 9.27
N PRO A 37 -12.15 6.49 9.94
CA PRO A 37 -12.44 6.64 11.34
C PRO A 37 -13.96 6.68 11.59
N THR A 38 -14.40 6.01 12.63
CA THR A 38 -15.80 6.03 13.05
C THR A 38 -16.03 7.20 14.02
N HIS A 39 -17.21 7.82 13.94
CA HIS A 39 -17.69 8.83 14.91
C HIS A 39 -16.80 10.06 15.14
N GLY A 40 -16.36 10.73 14.07
CA GLY A 40 -15.73 12.04 14.15
C GLY A 40 -14.31 12.07 14.72
N SER A 41 -13.72 10.90 14.98
CA SER A 41 -12.28 10.78 15.23
C SER A 41 -11.50 11.08 13.94
N GLN A 42 -10.31 11.68 14.05
CA GLN A 42 -9.36 11.73 12.93
C GLN A 42 -8.52 10.45 12.95
N ALA A 43 -8.36 9.82 11.79
CA ALA A 43 -7.40 8.73 11.66
C ALA A 43 -6.00 9.30 11.88
N ILE A 44 -5.32 8.83 12.93
CA ILE A 44 -3.98 9.29 13.32
C ILE A 44 -2.93 8.71 12.36
N ASN A 45 -3.20 7.54 11.80
CA ASN A 45 -2.38 6.84 10.83
C ASN A 45 -3.23 6.29 9.68
N ASN A 46 -2.63 6.12 8.50
CA ASN A 46 -3.26 5.50 7.34
C ASN A 46 -2.27 4.60 6.61
N SER A 47 -2.51 3.30 6.66
CA SER A 47 -1.86 2.25 5.87
C SER A 47 -2.87 1.70 4.88
N THR A 48 -2.90 2.23 3.65
CA THR A 48 -3.86 1.81 2.63
C THR A 48 -3.19 1.59 1.27
N VAL A 49 -3.32 0.37 0.75
CA VAL A 49 -3.01 0.04 -0.64
C VAL A 49 -4.32 -0.02 -1.42
N THR A 50 -4.40 0.70 -2.54
CA THR A 50 -5.56 0.69 -3.42
C THR A 50 -5.18 0.18 -4.80
N CYS A 51 -6.01 -0.70 -5.33
CA CYS A 51 -5.86 -1.25 -6.66
C CYS A 51 -6.94 -0.75 -7.60
N ASN A 52 -6.59 -0.65 -8.88
CA ASN A 52 -7.53 -0.50 -9.97
C ASN A 52 -7.57 -1.82 -10.75
N CYS A 53 -8.76 -2.43 -10.80
CA CYS A 53 -9.01 -3.70 -11.49
C CYS A 53 -9.87 -3.53 -12.76
N SER A 54 -10.13 -2.29 -13.18
CA SER A 54 -10.96 -1.99 -14.36
C SER A 54 -10.17 -2.02 -15.68
N PHE A 55 -9.02 -2.69 -15.72
CA PHE A 55 -8.23 -2.88 -16.93
C PHE A 55 -8.87 -3.96 -17.82
N THR A 56 -8.63 -3.86 -19.13
CA THR A 56 -9.32 -4.62 -20.19
C THR A 56 -9.26 -6.15 -20.05
N ASN A 57 -8.31 -6.68 -19.28
CA ASN A 57 -8.12 -8.13 -19.07
C ASN A 57 -8.49 -8.60 -17.64
N GLY A 58 -9.13 -7.77 -16.83
CA GLY A 58 -9.38 -8.08 -15.41
C GLY A 58 -8.12 -8.05 -14.54
N GLU A 59 -7.01 -7.50 -15.06
CA GLU A 59 -5.80 -7.27 -14.30
C GLU A 59 -6.01 -6.18 -13.24
N CYS A 60 -5.56 -6.47 -12.03
CA CYS A 60 -5.52 -5.52 -10.93
C CYS A 60 -4.12 -4.95 -10.79
N HIS A 61 -4.01 -3.62 -10.79
CA HIS A 61 -2.75 -2.93 -10.58
C HIS A 61 -2.85 -2.03 -9.36
N ILE A 62 -1.78 -1.99 -8.55
CA ILE A 62 -1.69 -1.05 -7.43
C ILE A 62 -1.51 0.35 -8.00
N VAL A 63 -2.41 1.25 -7.61
CA VAL A 63 -2.45 2.64 -8.10
C VAL A 63 -2.20 3.65 -6.98
N VAL A 64 -2.46 3.29 -5.72
CA VAL A 64 -2.26 4.18 -4.57
C VAL A 64 -1.65 3.42 -3.40
N ILE A 65 -0.68 4.06 -2.73
CA ILE A 65 -0.14 3.66 -1.43
C ILE A 65 -0.17 4.87 -0.49
N TYR A 66 -0.92 4.75 0.61
CA TYR A 66 -0.92 5.68 1.74
C TYR A 66 -0.20 5.05 2.92
N LEU A 67 0.78 5.76 3.49
CA LEU A 67 1.59 5.34 4.63
C LEU A 67 1.72 6.44 5.70
N VAL A 68 0.67 7.24 5.87
CA VAL A 68 0.67 8.46 6.69
C VAL A 68 0.69 8.15 8.18
N GLY A 69 1.45 8.93 8.95
CA GLY A 69 1.38 8.97 10.42
C GLY A 69 1.89 7.71 11.12
N GLN A 70 2.71 6.91 10.43
CA GLN A 70 3.25 5.64 10.93
C GLN A 70 4.70 5.75 11.41
N ASP A 71 5.28 6.95 11.36
CA ASP A 71 6.69 7.21 11.74
C ASP A 71 7.64 6.18 11.13
N LEU A 72 7.46 5.92 9.82
CA LEU A 72 8.24 4.94 9.10
C LEU A 72 9.67 5.45 8.92
N ASP A 73 10.62 4.57 9.21
CA ASP A 73 12.03 4.84 8.97
C ASP A 73 12.32 4.89 7.47
N GLY A 74 13.35 5.65 7.08
CA GLY A 74 13.93 5.57 5.74
C GLY A 74 13.57 6.72 4.80
N VAL A 75 13.63 6.43 3.50
CA VAL A 75 13.44 7.40 2.41
C VAL A 75 12.39 6.89 1.43
N LEU A 76 11.96 7.74 0.50
CA LEU A 76 11.05 7.32 -0.57
C LEU A 76 11.62 6.06 -1.30
N PRO A 77 10.95 4.89 -1.21
CA PRO A 77 11.51 3.60 -1.64
C PRO A 77 11.76 3.54 -3.15
N PRO A 78 12.99 3.31 -3.64
CA PRO A 78 13.25 3.15 -5.07
C PRO A 78 12.48 1.97 -5.69
N SER A 79 12.17 0.95 -4.88
CA SER A 79 11.35 -0.19 -5.24
C SER A 79 9.93 0.16 -5.72
N LEU A 80 9.43 1.37 -5.42
CA LEU A 80 8.17 1.89 -5.98
C LEU A 80 8.18 1.93 -7.50
N SER A 81 9.34 2.12 -8.14
CA SER A 81 9.50 2.09 -9.61
C SER A 81 9.06 0.77 -10.25
N LYS A 82 8.99 -0.32 -9.46
CA LYS A 82 8.52 -1.63 -9.91
C LYS A 82 6.99 -1.71 -9.96
N LEU A 83 6.27 -0.75 -9.40
CA LEU A 83 4.81 -0.64 -9.49
C LEU A 83 4.44 0.26 -10.66
N LEU A 84 4.45 -0.28 -11.89
CA LEU A 84 4.34 0.50 -13.14
C LEU A 84 3.07 1.37 -13.28
N TYR A 85 2.01 1.04 -12.53
CA TYR A 85 0.73 1.74 -12.56
C TYR A 85 0.49 2.61 -11.33
N ILE A 86 1.49 2.74 -10.45
CA ILE A 86 1.38 3.59 -9.28
C ILE A 86 1.17 5.04 -9.72
N LYS A 87 0.16 5.70 -9.15
CA LYS A 87 -0.19 7.09 -9.45
C LYS A 87 0.07 7.99 -8.26
N THR A 88 -0.19 7.48 -7.06
CA THR A 88 -0.09 8.25 -5.82
C THR A 88 0.66 7.45 -4.77
N VAL A 89 1.64 8.09 -4.16
CA VAL A 89 2.32 7.60 -2.96
C VAL A 89 2.35 8.75 -1.96
N THR A 90 1.78 8.54 -0.78
CA THR A 90 1.85 9.52 0.32
C THR A 90 2.49 8.84 1.52
N PRO A 91 3.73 9.19 1.88
CA PRO A 91 4.36 8.76 3.12
C PRO A 91 3.76 9.48 4.34
#